data_AF-A0AB73F8C8-F1
#
_entry.id   AF-A0AB73F8C8-F1
#
_cell.length_a   1.000
_cell.length_b   1.000
_cell.length_c   1.000
_cell.angle_alpha   90.00
_cell.angle_beta   90.00
_cell.angle_gamma   90.00
#
_symmetry.space_group_name_H-M   'P 1'
#
loop_
_entity.id
_entity.type
_entity.pdbx_description
1 polymer ?
#
loop_
_entity_poly.entity_id
_entity_poly.type
_entity_poly.pdbx_seq_one_letter_code
_entity_poly.pdbx_strand_id
1 'polypeptide(L)'
;MESIKISSKASSLSIHNTEKLLSRNGYEFNYHDERWVVSKVCAVNFNWIYSVLEFKFHESYKRVLLHYVQNNSAGYAKAINHYTKLFFQFCANADGRLISLVSGRHVINYYSSLDPNKKHNIAQVLTFLKKWHEFGYEGINTDVLEVIKELRVKNAEKGKAVRLLCPYEGPLSDLEYEGLYSGLSKEFEEGKISLKEMVIAKLFLATGRRPIQIANLKVKDFVGVTVIDGNKFDLLRVPKVKQRDIWRKKFSDYALSPTCDNICRIFKILWFK
;
A
#
# COMPACT_ATOMS: atom_id res chain seq x y z
N MET A 1 -21.76 64.67 20.00
CA MET A 1 -20.42 64.75 19.36
C MET A 1 -19.60 63.61 19.92
N GLU A 2 -19.74 62.43 19.31
CA GLU A 2 -19.11 61.19 19.76
C GLU A 2 -17.76 61.00 19.09
N SER A 3 -16.80 60.58 19.90
CA SER A 3 -15.39 60.38 19.57
C SER A 3 -15.19 59.03 18.85
N ILE A 4 -14.77 59.10 17.58
CA ILE A 4 -14.42 57.92 16.78
C ILE A 4 -12.98 57.51 17.13
N LYS A 5 -12.84 56.41 17.87
CA LYS A 5 -11.58 55.66 18.02
C LYS A 5 -11.26 54.96 16.71
N ILE A 6 -10.16 55.35 16.06
CA ILE A 6 -9.58 54.58 14.95
C ILE A 6 -8.75 53.45 15.57
N SER A 7 -9.29 52.23 15.58
CA SER A 7 -8.56 51.01 15.92
C SER A 7 -7.96 50.44 14.63
N SER A 8 -6.63 50.53 14.51
CA SER A 8 -5.85 49.89 13.45
C SER A 8 -5.82 48.37 13.68
N LYS A 9 -6.70 47.62 12.99
CA LYS A 9 -6.50 46.18 12.79
C LYS A 9 -5.53 45.98 11.62
N ALA A 10 -4.26 45.81 11.95
CA ALA A 10 -3.31 45.17 11.03
C ALA A 10 -3.73 43.69 10.89
N SER A 11 -4.35 43.33 9.78
CA SER A 11 -4.56 41.93 9.41
C SER A 11 -3.22 41.35 8.94
N SER A 12 -2.58 40.53 9.77
CA SER A 12 -1.48 39.68 9.34
C SER A 12 -2.00 38.66 8.33
N LEU A 13 -1.84 38.94 7.03
CA LEU A 13 -2.03 37.97 5.96
C LEU A 13 -0.92 36.91 6.10
N SER A 14 -1.24 35.78 6.74
CA SER A 14 -0.46 34.57 6.60
C SER A 14 -0.54 34.15 5.14
N ILE A 15 0.55 34.33 4.39
CA ILE A 15 0.70 33.79 3.05
C ILE A 15 0.67 32.27 3.19
N HIS A 16 -0.52 31.67 3.03
CA HIS A 16 -0.62 30.23 2.87
C HIS A 16 -0.01 29.91 1.51
N ASN A 17 1.27 29.54 1.51
CA ASN A 17 1.92 29.06 0.32
C ASN A 17 1.15 27.82 -0.16
N THR A 18 0.43 27.98 -1.26
CA THR A 18 -0.54 26.99 -1.73
C THR A 18 0.01 26.38 -3.00
N GLU A 19 0.75 25.29 -2.86
CA GLU A 19 1.23 24.49 -3.99
C GLU A 19 0.47 23.16 -3.96
N LYS A 20 -0.63 23.08 -4.72
CA LYS A 20 -1.47 21.89 -4.78
C LYS A 20 -0.92 20.89 -5.79
N LEU A 21 -0.71 19.65 -5.34
CA LEU A 21 -0.22 18.55 -6.16
C LEU A 21 -1.14 17.34 -6.04
N LEU A 22 -1.05 16.43 -7.02
CA LEU A 22 -1.82 15.19 -7.06
C LEU A 22 -0.95 13.98 -6.76
N SER A 23 -1.46 13.06 -5.94
CA SER A 23 -0.85 11.73 -5.79
C SER A 23 -1.11 10.87 -7.03
N ARG A 24 -0.39 9.75 -7.17
CA ARG A 24 -0.69 8.74 -8.21
C ARG A 24 -2.14 8.28 -8.18
N ASN A 25 -2.75 8.28 -6.98
CA ASN A 25 -4.11 7.86 -6.74
C ASN A 25 -5.15 8.97 -6.99
N GLY A 26 -4.72 10.15 -7.45
CA GLY A 26 -5.60 11.28 -7.79
C GLY A 26 -6.08 12.10 -6.58
N TYR A 27 -5.39 12.03 -5.44
CA TYR A 27 -5.73 12.81 -4.25
C TYR A 27 -4.91 14.11 -4.24
N GLU A 28 -5.60 15.24 -4.09
CA GLU A 28 -4.97 16.56 -3.95
C GLU A 28 -4.42 16.75 -2.54
N PHE A 29 -3.22 17.32 -2.45
CA PHE A 29 -2.59 17.75 -1.19
C PHE A 29 -1.76 19.02 -1.43
N ASN A 30 -1.56 19.83 -0.39
CA ASN A 30 -0.63 20.96 -0.47
C ASN A 30 0.79 20.46 -0.15
N TYR A 31 1.75 20.77 -1.03
CA TYR A 31 3.15 20.41 -0.89
C TYR A 31 3.75 20.92 0.43
N HIS A 32 3.38 22.12 0.86
CA HIS A 32 3.95 22.72 2.07
C HIS A 32 3.41 22.13 3.38
N ASP A 33 2.33 21.33 3.33
CA ASP A 33 1.78 20.71 4.53
C ASP A 33 2.75 19.69 5.14
N GLU A 34 2.65 19.52 6.47
CA GLU A 34 3.35 18.50 7.23
C GLU A 34 2.75 17.10 7.07
N ARG A 35 1.58 17.02 6.42
CA ARG A 35 0.87 15.78 6.20
C ARG A 35 0.20 15.78 4.83
N TRP A 36 0.69 14.93 3.93
CA TRP A 36 0.07 14.71 2.63
C TRP A 36 -0.91 13.54 2.70
N VAL A 37 -2.19 13.80 2.45
CA VAL A 37 -3.21 12.76 2.30
C VAL A 37 -3.17 12.26 0.86
N VAL A 38 -2.68 11.03 0.67
CA VAL A 38 -2.35 10.50 -0.67
C VAL A 38 -3.35 9.45 -1.16
N SER A 39 -4.22 8.95 -0.29
CA SER A 39 -5.40 8.15 -0.62
C SER A 39 -6.41 8.18 0.53
N LYS A 40 -7.59 7.55 0.34
CA LYS A 40 -8.62 7.39 1.39
C LYS A 40 -8.08 6.83 2.72
N VAL A 41 -7.04 5.99 2.68
CA VAL A 41 -6.54 5.24 3.85
C VAL A 41 -5.05 5.48 4.13
N CYS A 42 -4.38 6.33 3.36
CA CYS A 42 -2.93 6.55 3.49
C CYS A 42 -2.59 8.04 3.51
N ALA A 43 -1.68 8.39 4.41
CA ALA A 43 -1.05 9.70 4.47
C ALA A 43 0.45 9.53 4.75
N VAL A 44 1.23 10.52 4.33
CA VAL A 44 2.66 10.67 4.61
C VAL A 44 2.82 11.88 5.53
N ASN A 45 3.58 11.76 6.61
CA ASN A 45 3.80 12.84 7.60
C ASN A 45 5.29 13.15 7.71
N PHE A 46 5.62 14.43 7.91
CA PHE A 46 6.98 14.96 7.92
C PHE A 46 7.43 15.53 9.27
N ASN A 47 6.54 15.72 10.25
CA ASN A 47 6.88 16.28 11.57
C ASN A 47 8.09 15.63 12.27
N TRP A 48 8.37 14.37 11.98
CA TRP A 48 9.50 13.66 12.59
C TRP A 48 10.86 14.06 12.01
N ILE A 49 10.93 14.71 10.84
CA ILE A 49 12.21 15.09 10.22
C ILE A 49 12.93 16.16 11.06
N TYR A 50 12.17 17.05 11.71
CA TYR A 50 12.70 18.14 12.53
C TYR A 50 13.55 17.66 13.70
N SER A 51 13.34 16.43 14.19
CA SER A 51 14.09 15.88 15.33
C SER A 51 15.29 15.02 14.92
N VAL A 52 15.52 14.79 13.63
CA VAL A 52 16.56 13.84 13.16
C VAL A 52 17.42 14.36 12.02
N LEU A 53 16.98 15.39 11.30
CA LEU A 53 17.62 15.86 10.08
C LEU A 53 17.87 17.37 10.17
N GLU A 54 19.03 17.83 9.70
CA GLU A 54 19.29 19.28 9.62
C GLU A 54 18.31 19.98 8.66
N PHE A 55 17.93 21.21 9.00
CA PHE A 55 16.91 21.99 8.28
C PHE A 55 17.15 22.09 6.77
N LYS A 56 18.42 22.25 6.36
CA LYS A 56 18.81 22.37 4.95
C LYS A 56 18.44 21.14 4.08
N PHE A 57 18.16 19.99 4.68
CA PHE A 57 17.78 18.76 3.97
C PHE A 57 16.28 18.45 3.99
N HIS A 58 15.47 19.23 4.70
CA HIS A 58 14.03 18.96 4.82
C HIS A 58 13.33 19.02 3.45
N GLU A 59 13.70 20.02 2.65
CA GLU A 59 13.19 20.17 1.29
C GLU A 59 13.61 19.01 0.39
N SER A 60 14.89 18.64 0.41
CA SER A 60 15.42 17.48 -0.32
C SER A 60 14.66 16.20 0.04
N TYR A 61 14.43 15.94 1.33
CA TYR A 61 13.64 14.81 1.79
C TYR A 61 12.22 14.83 1.20
N LYS A 62 11.52 15.97 1.30
CA LYS A 62 10.15 16.14 0.78
C LYS A 62 10.10 15.92 -0.73
N ARG A 63 11.06 16.45 -1.50
CA ARG A 63 11.14 16.26 -2.96
C ARG A 63 11.34 14.79 -3.34
N VAL A 64 12.19 14.06 -2.63
CA VAL A 64 12.38 12.63 -2.89
C VAL A 64 11.11 11.84 -2.54
N LEU A 65 10.43 12.15 -1.43
CA LEU A 65 9.16 11.52 -1.08
C LEU A 65 8.05 11.85 -2.08
N LEU A 66 8.02 13.08 -2.61
CA LEU A 66 7.05 13.52 -3.61
C LEU A 66 7.10 12.62 -4.85
N HIS A 67 8.30 12.26 -5.32
CA HIS A 67 8.47 11.31 -6.42
C HIS A 67 7.71 10.00 -6.17
N TYR A 68 7.83 9.41 -4.97
CA TYR A 68 7.12 8.17 -4.63
C TYR A 68 5.61 8.38 -4.50
N VAL A 69 5.17 9.53 -3.99
CA VAL A 69 3.75 9.86 -3.88
C VAL A 69 3.07 10.00 -5.25
N GLN A 70 3.77 10.58 -6.23
CA GLN A 70 3.26 10.81 -7.57
C GLN A 70 3.38 9.58 -8.49
N ASN A 71 4.43 8.76 -8.30
CA ASN A 71 4.76 7.69 -9.24
C ASN A 71 4.46 6.28 -8.72
N ASN A 72 4.20 6.10 -7.42
CA ASN A 72 3.96 4.79 -6.81
C ASN A 72 2.61 4.73 -6.08
N SER A 73 2.21 3.53 -5.65
CA SER A 73 0.98 3.40 -4.87
C SER A 73 1.11 4.11 -3.52
N ALA A 74 0.00 4.67 -3.03
CA ALA A 74 -0.05 5.32 -1.72
C ALA A 74 0.54 4.49 -0.57
N GLY A 75 0.29 3.17 -0.57
CA GLY A 75 0.86 2.25 0.43
C GLY A 75 2.37 2.10 0.32
N TYR A 76 2.93 2.15 -0.90
CA TYR A 76 4.38 2.09 -1.10
C TYR A 76 5.06 3.38 -0.65
N ALA A 77 4.51 4.55 -1.00
CA ALA A 77 5.02 5.85 -0.52
C ALA A 77 4.99 5.93 1.02
N LYS A 78 3.89 5.49 1.65
CA LYS A 78 3.78 5.39 3.11
C LYS A 78 4.86 4.47 3.71
N ALA A 79 5.12 3.32 3.09
CA ALA A 79 6.16 2.40 3.54
C ALA A 79 7.56 3.01 3.43
N ILE A 80 7.89 3.66 2.31
CA ILE A 80 9.16 4.38 2.14
C ILE A 80 9.36 5.40 3.26
N ASN A 81 8.37 6.26 3.53
CA ASN A 81 8.44 7.25 4.60
C ASN A 81 8.64 6.61 5.99
N HIS A 82 7.90 5.53 6.27
CA HIS A 82 7.98 4.84 7.56
C HIS A 82 9.37 4.23 7.81
N TYR A 83 9.91 3.46 6.87
CA TYR A 83 11.20 2.80 7.08
C TYR A 83 12.38 3.77 7.05
N THR A 84 12.29 4.84 6.26
CA THR A 84 13.31 5.90 6.26
C THR A 84 13.27 6.71 7.55
N LYS A 85 12.08 6.98 8.11
CA LYS A 85 11.95 7.55 9.46
C LYS A 85 12.73 6.72 10.48
N LEU A 86 12.51 5.40 10.52
CA LEU A 86 13.21 4.51 11.46
C LEU A 86 14.73 4.56 11.28
N PHE A 87 15.19 4.59 10.02
CA PHE A 87 16.61 4.74 9.70
C PHE A 87 17.19 6.06 10.23
N PHE A 88 16.57 7.20 9.91
CA PHE A 88 17.09 8.50 10.36
C PHE A 88 17.02 8.66 11.87
N GLN A 89 15.98 8.14 12.53
CA GLN A 89 15.90 8.09 13.99
C GLN A 89 17.05 7.27 14.60
N PHE A 90 17.34 6.09 14.03
CA PHE A 90 18.48 5.29 14.47
C PHE A 90 19.80 6.04 14.30
N CYS A 91 20.04 6.63 13.12
CA CYS A 91 21.28 7.35 12.84
C CYS A 91 21.45 8.56 13.76
N ALA A 92 20.41 9.39 13.94
CA ALA A 92 20.47 10.58 14.79
C ALA A 92 20.74 10.20 16.25
N ASN A 93 20.13 9.11 16.74
CA ASN A 93 20.39 8.61 18.08
C ASN A 93 21.83 8.08 18.22
N ALA A 94 22.34 7.35 17.22
CA ALA A 94 23.70 6.81 17.24
C ALA A 94 24.77 7.90 17.16
N ASP A 95 24.50 8.99 16.41
CA ASP A 95 25.40 10.13 16.27
C ASP A 95 25.24 11.16 17.41
N GLY A 96 24.14 11.09 18.18
CA GLY A 96 23.82 12.04 19.25
C GLY A 96 23.48 13.45 18.74
N ARG A 97 23.12 13.59 17.46
CA ARG A 97 22.88 14.88 16.79
C ARG A 97 22.00 14.73 15.55
N LEU A 98 21.56 15.86 15.01
CA LEU A 98 20.87 15.89 13.72
C LEU A 98 21.79 15.42 12.59
N ILE A 99 21.24 14.68 11.63
CA ILE A 99 21.99 14.15 10.50
C ILE A 99 22.29 15.27 9.49
N SER A 100 23.60 15.52 9.29
CA SER A 100 24.12 16.45 8.28
C SER A 100 24.51 15.77 6.96
N LEU A 101 24.81 14.48 7.03
CA LEU A 101 25.38 13.71 5.93
C LEU A 101 25.17 12.23 6.21
N VAL A 102 24.49 11.53 5.31
CA VAL A 102 24.36 10.08 5.34
C VAL A 102 25.59 9.50 4.64
N SER A 103 26.19 8.48 5.25
CA SER A 103 27.38 7.78 4.73
C SER A 103 27.16 6.27 4.77
N GLY A 104 28.04 5.51 4.11
CA GLY A 104 28.02 4.06 4.10
C GLY A 104 28.00 3.45 5.51
N ARG A 105 28.74 4.06 6.46
CA ARG A 105 28.75 3.67 7.88
C ARG A 105 27.34 3.64 8.47
N HIS A 106 26.51 4.64 8.19
CA HIS A 106 25.15 4.71 8.71
C HIS A 106 24.29 3.55 8.20
N VAL A 107 24.42 3.22 6.91
CA VAL A 107 23.68 2.11 6.28
C VAL A 107 24.11 0.77 6.86
N ILE A 108 25.43 0.55 7.02
CA ILE A 108 25.99 -0.69 7.58
C ILE A 108 25.55 -0.88 9.03
N ASN A 109 25.65 0.18 9.85
CA ASN A 109 25.27 0.12 11.26
C ASN A 109 23.78 -0.17 11.42
N TYR A 110 22.93 0.52 10.65
CA TYR A 110 21.50 0.27 10.68
C TYR A 110 21.17 -1.16 10.24
N TYR A 111 21.75 -1.63 9.14
CA TYR A 111 21.55 -3.00 8.67
C TYR A 111 21.95 -4.05 9.71
N SER A 112 23.04 -3.80 10.43
CA SER A 112 23.55 -4.68 11.48
C SER A 112 22.66 -4.69 12.71
N SER A 113 21.99 -3.58 13.02
CA SER A 113 21.03 -3.48 14.13
C SER A 113 19.67 -4.14 13.85
N LEU A 114 19.34 -4.40 12.57
CA LEU A 114 18.06 -4.99 12.22
C LEU A 114 17.99 -6.46 12.65
N ASP A 115 16.85 -6.85 13.21
CA ASP A 115 16.50 -8.24 13.46
C ASP A 115 16.71 -9.08 12.18
N PRO A 116 17.38 -10.24 12.26
CA PRO A 116 17.67 -11.10 11.10
C PRO A 116 16.47 -11.38 10.20
N ASN A 117 15.28 -11.58 10.77
CA ASN A 117 14.04 -11.87 10.06
C ASN A 117 13.42 -10.63 9.41
N LYS A 118 13.83 -9.44 9.84
CA LYS A 118 13.33 -8.14 9.36
C LYS A 118 14.35 -7.36 8.53
N LYS A 119 15.54 -7.93 8.24
CA LYS A 119 16.59 -7.30 7.42
C LYS A 119 16.10 -6.83 6.05
N HIS A 120 15.09 -7.49 5.48
CA HIS A 120 14.47 -7.10 4.21
C HIS A 120 13.82 -5.69 4.24
N ASN A 121 13.50 -5.16 5.42
CA ASN A 121 12.93 -3.82 5.58
C ASN A 121 13.91 -2.68 5.24
N ILE A 122 15.21 -2.98 5.15
CA ILE A 122 16.17 -1.97 4.71
C ILE A 122 15.98 -1.61 3.22
N ALA A 123 15.36 -2.49 2.43
CA ALA A 123 15.22 -2.28 0.98
C ALA A 123 14.50 -0.95 0.65
N GLN A 124 13.53 -0.55 1.47
CA GLN A 124 12.83 0.73 1.33
C GLN A 124 13.76 1.92 1.59
N VAL A 125 14.64 1.80 2.58
CA VAL A 125 15.66 2.81 2.90
C VAL A 125 16.65 2.93 1.76
N LEU A 126 17.23 1.82 1.28
CA LEU A 126 18.19 1.85 0.16
C LEU A 126 17.59 2.46 -1.11
N THR A 127 16.33 2.12 -1.40
CA THR A 127 15.60 2.67 -2.56
C THR A 127 15.46 4.19 -2.44
N PHE A 128 15.13 4.68 -1.25
CA PHE A 128 15.03 6.11 -0.97
C PHE A 128 16.38 6.84 -1.09
N LEU A 129 17.43 6.34 -0.42
CA LEU A 129 18.76 6.95 -0.46
C LEU A 129 19.35 6.97 -1.87
N LYS A 130 19.16 5.89 -2.64
CA LYS A 130 19.56 5.85 -4.05
C LYS A 130 18.85 6.94 -4.86
N LYS A 131 17.54 7.12 -4.66
CA LYS A 131 16.76 8.14 -5.39
C LYS A 131 17.15 9.56 -4.96
N TRP A 132 17.46 9.77 -3.69
CA TRP A 132 17.98 11.05 -3.19
C TRP A 132 19.28 11.44 -3.90
N HIS A 133 20.24 10.52 -3.94
CA HIS A 133 21.50 10.75 -4.65
C HIS A 133 21.27 10.93 -6.16
N GLU A 134 20.38 10.17 -6.79
CA GLU A 134 20.06 10.29 -8.22
C GLU A 134 19.50 11.67 -8.60
N PHE A 135 18.77 12.32 -7.69
CA PHE A 135 18.29 13.69 -7.87
C PHE A 135 19.38 14.76 -7.66
N GLY A 136 20.60 14.37 -7.25
CA GLY A 136 21.70 15.30 -7.07
C GLY A 136 21.55 16.23 -5.86
N TYR A 137 20.65 15.92 -4.93
CA TYR A 137 20.51 16.70 -3.70
C TYR A 137 21.64 16.38 -2.72
N GLU A 138 22.09 17.41 -2.01
CA GLU A 138 23.07 17.26 -0.94
C GLU A 138 22.55 16.36 0.20
N GLY A 139 23.47 15.85 1.02
CA GLY A 139 23.17 15.10 2.24
C GLY A 139 23.39 13.58 2.15
N ILE A 140 23.74 13.05 0.97
CA ILE A 140 24.12 11.65 0.77
C ILE A 140 25.55 11.59 0.23
N ASN A 141 26.45 10.94 0.96
CA ASN A 141 27.81 10.68 0.51
C ASN A 141 27.83 9.58 -0.57
N THR A 142 28.80 9.63 -1.48
CA THR A 142 28.93 8.72 -2.62
C THR A 142 29.20 7.28 -2.19
N ASP A 143 29.87 7.08 -1.05
CA ASP A 143 30.14 5.77 -0.44
C ASP A 143 28.85 4.97 -0.12
N VAL A 144 27.72 5.65 0.06
CA VAL A 144 26.40 5.02 0.25
C VAL A 144 26.02 4.14 -0.94
N LEU A 145 26.34 4.56 -2.16
CA LEU A 145 26.00 3.79 -3.37
C LEU A 145 26.83 2.51 -3.48
N GLU A 146 28.09 2.56 -3.06
CA GLU A 146 28.97 1.39 -3.00
C GLU A 146 28.41 0.36 -2.01
N VAL A 147 28.06 0.81 -0.80
CA VAL A 147 27.39 -0.04 0.19
C VAL A 147 26.09 -0.63 -0.35
N ILE A 148 25.24 0.15 -1.01
CA ILE A 148 23.98 -0.34 -1.59
C ILE A 148 24.24 -1.46 -2.62
N LYS A 149 25.30 -1.35 -3.42
CA LYS A 149 25.67 -2.33 -4.46
C LYS A 149 26.17 -3.64 -3.84
N GLU A 150 26.92 -3.55 -2.75
CA GLU A 150 27.50 -4.70 -2.07
C GLU A 150 26.50 -5.41 -1.15
N LEU A 151 25.61 -4.64 -0.51
CA LEU A 151 24.70 -5.16 0.50
C LEU A 151 23.72 -6.20 -0.09
N ARG A 152 23.88 -7.46 0.35
CA ARG A 152 22.99 -8.57 -0.03
C ARG A 152 21.76 -8.61 0.88
N VAL A 153 20.67 -7.99 0.44
CA VAL A 153 19.39 -8.01 1.15
C VAL A 153 18.55 -9.20 0.68
N LYS A 154 18.35 -10.19 1.56
CA LYS A 154 17.41 -11.29 1.30
C LYS A 154 15.98 -10.76 1.32
N ASN A 155 15.15 -11.24 0.40
CA ASN A 155 13.73 -10.95 0.43
C ASN A 155 13.07 -11.60 1.65
N ALA A 156 11.98 -10.99 2.15
CA ALA A 156 11.12 -11.62 3.15
C ALA A 156 10.66 -13.00 2.66
N GLU A 157 10.73 -14.01 3.53
CA GLU A 157 10.21 -15.32 3.22
C GLU A 157 8.68 -15.24 3.15
N LYS A 158 8.13 -15.23 1.93
CA LYS A 158 6.69 -15.12 1.69
C LYS A 158 6.07 -16.48 1.42
N GLY A 159 4.96 -16.77 2.09
CA GLY A 159 4.15 -17.95 1.83
C GLY A 159 4.81 -19.26 2.23
N LYS A 160 5.77 -19.25 3.17
CA LYS A 160 6.40 -20.48 3.67
C LYS A 160 5.36 -21.44 4.25
N ALA A 161 4.55 -20.95 5.18
CA ALA A 161 3.49 -21.74 5.82
C ALA A 161 2.52 -22.34 4.79
N VAL A 162 2.16 -21.54 3.76
CA VAL A 162 1.29 -22.01 2.68
C VAL A 162 1.97 -23.09 1.83
N ARG A 163 3.23 -22.91 1.45
CA ARG A 163 3.99 -23.91 0.66
C ARG A 163 4.24 -25.21 1.43
N LEU A 164 4.40 -25.13 2.74
CA LEU A 164 4.69 -26.28 3.61
C LEU A 164 3.42 -26.90 4.20
N LEU A 165 2.22 -26.44 3.80
CA LEU A 165 0.94 -26.89 4.35
C LEU A 165 0.93 -26.92 5.88
N CYS A 166 1.44 -25.84 6.49
CA CYS A 166 1.49 -25.72 7.95
C CYS A 166 0.06 -25.84 8.52
N PRO A 167 -0.20 -26.71 9.49
CA PRO A 167 -1.56 -26.92 10.02
C PRO A 167 -2.13 -25.71 10.76
N TYR A 168 -1.30 -24.73 11.13
CA TYR A 168 -1.74 -23.54 11.89
C TYR A 168 -1.78 -22.25 11.06
N GLU A 169 -0.87 -22.11 10.09
CA GLU A 169 -0.69 -20.86 9.31
C GLU A 169 -0.75 -21.09 7.79
N GLY A 170 -0.98 -22.34 7.37
CA GLY A 170 -1.09 -22.75 5.98
C GLY A 170 -2.50 -22.53 5.40
N PRO A 171 -2.81 -23.11 4.23
CA PRO A 171 -4.17 -23.12 3.72
C PRO A 171 -5.09 -23.97 4.62
N LEU A 172 -6.39 -23.74 4.51
CA LEU A 172 -7.38 -24.64 5.11
C LEU A 172 -7.20 -26.04 4.56
N SER A 173 -7.26 -27.04 5.45
CA SER A 173 -7.44 -28.44 5.06
C SER A 173 -8.81 -28.66 4.43
N ASP A 174 -8.99 -29.78 3.74
CA ASP A 174 -10.26 -30.11 3.09
C ASP A 174 -11.42 -30.15 4.10
N LEU A 175 -11.19 -30.72 5.29
CA LEU A 175 -12.17 -30.76 6.38
C LEU A 175 -12.52 -29.36 6.91
N GLU A 176 -11.53 -28.49 7.10
CA GLU A 176 -11.78 -27.11 7.54
C GLU A 176 -12.50 -26.30 6.47
N TYR A 177 -12.17 -26.53 5.20
CA TYR A 177 -12.84 -25.89 4.07
C TYR A 177 -14.30 -26.32 3.96
N GLU A 178 -14.59 -27.63 4.09
CA GLU A 178 -15.95 -28.17 4.12
C GLU A 178 -16.74 -27.66 5.34
N GLY A 179 -16.11 -27.63 6.52
CA GLY A 179 -16.68 -27.08 7.75
C GLY A 179 -17.03 -25.60 7.62
N LEU A 180 -16.15 -24.80 7.03
CA LEU A 180 -16.40 -23.39 6.75
C LEU A 180 -17.54 -23.20 5.74
N TYR A 181 -17.54 -23.98 4.66
CA TYR A 181 -18.57 -23.89 3.62
C TYR A 181 -19.96 -24.29 4.13
N SER A 182 -20.04 -25.37 4.91
CA SER A 182 -21.29 -25.83 5.54
C SER A 182 -21.81 -24.83 6.57
N GLY A 183 -20.94 -24.29 7.43
CA GLY A 183 -21.28 -23.24 8.39
C GLY A 183 -21.82 -21.99 7.71
N LEU A 184 -21.16 -21.50 6.65
CA LEU A 184 -21.64 -20.36 5.86
C LEU A 184 -23.01 -20.62 5.23
N SER A 185 -23.26 -21.84 4.76
CA SER A 185 -24.53 -22.22 4.15
C SER A 185 -25.66 -22.23 5.17
N LYS A 186 -25.43 -22.81 6.35
CA LYS A 186 -26.39 -22.80 7.46
C LYS A 186 -26.76 -21.38 7.91
N GLU A 187 -25.77 -20.53 8.15
CA GLU A 187 -26.03 -19.16 8.62
C GLU A 187 -26.70 -18.29 7.54
N PHE A 188 -26.47 -18.61 6.25
CA PHE A 188 -27.20 -18.00 5.14
C PHE A 188 -28.67 -18.46 5.09
N GLU A 189 -28.95 -19.75 5.29
CA GLU A 189 -30.30 -20.30 5.37
C GLU A 189 -31.09 -19.74 6.55
N GLU A 190 -30.42 -19.53 7.69
CA GLU A 190 -31.00 -18.89 8.88
C GLU A 190 -31.15 -17.36 8.72
N GLY A 191 -30.75 -16.79 7.58
CA GLY A 191 -30.90 -15.36 7.27
C GLY A 191 -29.95 -14.44 8.04
N LYS A 192 -28.96 -14.98 8.75
CA LYS A 192 -27.96 -14.21 9.51
C LYS A 192 -26.86 -13.64 8.62
N ILE A 193 -26.63 -14.25 7.47
CA ILE A 193 -25.72 -13.75 6.43
C ILE A 193 -26.56 -13.28 5.23
N SER A 194 -26.28 -12.09 4.73
CA SER A 194 -26.95 -11.58 3.53
C SER A 194 -26.47 -12.29 2.26
N LEU A 195 -27.27 -12.22 1.19
CA LEU A 195 -26.85 -12.74 -0.13
C LEU A 195 -25.52 -12.14 -0.59
N LYS A 196 -25.31 -10.84 -0.34
CA LYS A 196 -24.08 -10.14 -0.72
C LYS A 196 -22.85 -10.72 -0.01
N GLU A 197 -22.95 -10.95 1.28
CA GLU A 197 -21.87 -11.54 2.08
C GLU A 197 -21.58 -12.97 1.66
N MET A 198 -22.62 -13.76 1.40
CA MET A 198 -22.48 -15.14 0.91
C MET A 198 -21.78 -15.20 -0.46
N VAL A 199 -22.18 -14.32 -1.41
CA VAL A 199 -21.52 -14.21 -2.73
C VAL A 199 -20.05 -13.87 -2.57
N ILE A 200 -19.72 -12.89 -1.72
CA ILE A 200 -18.33 -12.47 -1.49
C ILE A 200 -17.52 -13.62 -0.90
N ALA A 201 -18.04 -14.31 0.11
CA ALA A 201 -17.38 -15.45 0.73
C ALA A 201 -17.10 -16.57 -0.29
N LYS A 202 -18.11 -16.97 -1.08
CA LYS A 202 -17.94 -17.97 -2.14
C LYS A 202 -16.93 -17.56 -3.19
N LEU A 203 -16.90 -16.30 -3.61
CA LEU A 203 -15.90 -15.80 -4.55
C LEU A 203 -14.49 -15.90 -3.99
N PHE A 204 -14.28 -15.64 -2.70
CA PHE A 204 -12.98 -15.83 -2.06
C PHE A 204 -12.57 -17.30 -2.02
N LEU A 205 -13.48 -18.17 -1.56
CA LEU A 205 -13.24 -19.60 -1.43
C LEU A 205 -12.94 -20.26 -2.78
N ALA A 206 -13.72 -19.94 -3.81
CA ALA A 206 -13.51 -20.49 -5.15
C ALA A 206 -12.20 -19.97 -5.78
N THR A 207 -11.99 -18.65 -5.77
CA THR A 207 -10.96 -18.04 -6.63
C THR A 207 -9.60 -17.84 -5.95
N GLY A 208 -9.55 -17.83 -4.62
CA GLY A 208 -8.34 -17.51 -3.84
C GLY A 208 -7.74 -16.13 -4.15
N ARG A 209 -8.53 -15.21 -4.73
CA ARG A 209 -8.04 -13.90 -5.20
C ARG A 209 -7.90 -12.92 -4.05
N ARG A 210 -7.05 -11.90 -4.26
CA ARG A 210 -6.85 -10.84 -3.27
C ARG A 210 -8.14 -10.04 -3.08
N PRO A 211 -8.42 -9.53 -1.87
CA PRO A 211 -9.62 -8.74 -1.59
C PRO A 211 -9.85 -7.58 -2.57
N ILE A 212 -8.79 -6.86 -2.91
CA ILE A 212 -8.87 -5.75 -3.87
C ILE A 212 -9.24 -6.18 -5.29
N GLN A 213 -8.99 -7.44 -5.69
CA GLN A 213 -9.39 -7.94 -7.00
C GLN A 213 -10.89 -8.25 -7.02
N ILE A 214 -11.42 -8.86 -5.96
CA ILE A 214 -12.85 -9.11 -5.79
C ILE A 214 -13.62 -7.79 -5.67
N ALA A 215 -13.12 -6.84 -4.87
CA ALA A 215 -13.74 -5.52 -4.71
C ALA A 215 -13.78 -4.69 -6.00
N ASN A 216 -12.89 -4.99 -6.97
CA ASN A 216 -12.87 -4.30 -8.26
C ASN A 216 -13.73 -5.00 -9.32
N LEU A 217 -14.39 -6.13 -9.02
CA LEU A 217 -15.27 -6.80 -9.96
C LEU A 217 -16.49 -5.92 -10.30
N LYS A 218 -16.94 -6.03 -11.54
CA LYS A 218 -18.17 -5.41 -12.05
C LYS A 218 -19.07 -6.49 -12.62
N VAL A 219 -20.37 -6.23 -12.70
CA VAL A 219 -21.34 -7.19 -13.24
C VAL A 219 -21.00 -7.66 -14.66
N LYS A 220 -20.46 -6.75 -15.48
CA LYS A 220 -20.00 -7.04 -16.86
C LYS A 220 -18.81 -8.00 -16.95
N ASP A 221 -18.19 -8.35 -15.82
CA ASP A 221 -17.07 -9.28 -15.77
C ASP A 221 -17.53 -10.74 -15.76
N PHE A 222 -18.82 -10.99 -15.55
CA PHE A 222 -19.46 -12.28 -15.80
C PHE A 222 -19.84 -12.35 -17.29
N VAL A 223 -19.03 -13.06 -18.07
CA VAL A 223 -19.04 -12.98 -19.55
C VAL A 223 -19.99 -13.99 -20.19
N GLY A 224 -20.39 -15.02 -19.46
CA GLY A 224 -21.25 -16.09 -19.98
C GLY A 224 -20.73 -17.45 -19.54
N VAL A 225 -21.01 -18.48 -20.33
CA VAL A 225 -20.67 -19.88 -20.04
C VAL A 225 -19.48 -20.33 -20.87
N THR A 226 -18.54 -21.02 -20.24
CA THR A 226 -17.48 -21.80 -20.89
C THR A 226 -17.74 -23.29 -20.71
N VAL A 227 -17.22 -24.11 -21.62
CA VAL A 227 -17.30 -25.58 -21.51
C VAL A 227 -15.90 -26.13 -21.24
N ILE A 228 -15.76 -26.94 -20.18
CA ILE A 228 -14.53 -27.65 -19.83
C ILE A 228 -14.92 -29.10 -19.60
N ASP A 229 -14.30 -30.04 -20.31
CA ASP A 229 -14.58 -31.48 -20.22
C ASP A 229 -16.08 -31.83 -20.32
N GLY A 230 -16.80 -31.14 -21.23
CA GLY A 230 -18.25 -31.32 -21.45
C GLY A 230 -19.15 -30.64 -20.42
N ASN A 231 -18.60 -30.10 -19.33
CA ASN A 231 -19.34 -29.41 -18.27
C ASN A 231 -19.38 -27.90 -18.52
N LYS A 232 -20.53 -27.28 -18.21
CA LYS A 232 -20.77 -25.84 -18.36
C LYS A 232 -20.41 -25.10 -17.07
N PHE A 233 -19.61 -24.04 -17.18
CA PHE A 233 -19.15 -23.19 -16.08
C PHE A 233 -19.35 -21.72 -16.42
N ASP A 234 -19.70 -20.88 -15.47
CA ASP A 234 -19.68 -19.43 -15.72
C ASP A 234 -18.25 -18.87 -15.75
N LEU A 235 -17.98 -18.03 -16.74
CA LEU A 235 -16.70 -17.37 -16.92
C LEU A 235 -16.68 -16.01 -16.22
N LEU A 236 -15.82 -15.91 -15.20
CA LEU A 236 -15.53 -14.66 -14.48
C LEU A 236 -14.19 -14.08 -14.92
N ARG A 237 -14.20 -12.83 -15.40
CA ARG A 237 -12.98 -12.08 -15.71
C ARG A 237 -12.54 -11.24 -14.52
N VAL A 238 -11.48 -11.68 -13.83
CA VAL A 238 -10.97 -10.97 -12.64
C VAL A 238 -9.90 -9.95 -13.03
N PRO A 239 -10.03 -8.65 -12.65
CA PRO A 239 -9.05 -7.63 -12.99
C PRO A 239 -7.71 -7.86 -12.26
N LYS A 240 -6.60 -7.57 -12.94
CA LYS A 240 -5.24 -7.63 -12.38
C LYS A 240 -4.87 -6.30 -11.72
N VAL A 241 -4.36 -6.34 -10.48
CA VAL A 241 -4.13 -5.13 -9.64
C VAL A 241 -2.64 -4.81 -9.40
N LYS A 242 -1.71 -5.72 -9.71
CA LYS A 242 -0.26 -5.50 -9.53
C LYS A 242 0.49 -5.05 -10.79
N GLN A 243 -0.19 -4.92 -11.92
CA GLN A 243 0.47 -4.47 -13.16
C GLN A 243 0.51 -2.95 -13.17
N ARG A 244 1.62 -2.35 -13.65
CA ARG A 244 1.81 -0.89 -13.75
C ARG A 244 0.89 -0.20 -14.77
N ASP A 245 -0.09 -0.94 -15.29
CA ASP A 245 -0.96 -0.53 -16.39
C ASP A 245 -2.20 0.21 -15.86
N ILE A 246 -2.99 0.75 -16.78
CA ILE A 246 -4.22 1.48 -16.48
C ILE A 246 -5.23 0.55 -15.79
N TRP A 247 -6.02 1.11 -14.87
CA TRP A 247 -7.06 0.41 -14.14
C TRP A 247 -7.97 -0.41 -15.07
N ARG A 248 -8.16 -1.70 -14.73
CA ARG A 248 -9.02 -2.65 -15.47
C ARG A 248 -8.70 -2.81 -16.96
N LYS A 249 -7.42 -2.71 -17.35
CA LYS A 249 -6.98 -3.02 -18.72
C LYS A 249 -6.66 -4.49 -18.96
N LYS A 250 -6.25 -5.22 -17.91
CA LYS A 250 -5.90 -6.65 -18.00
C LYS A 250 -6.71 -7.48 -17.01
N PHE A 251 -7.14 -8.65 -17.49
CA PHE A 251 -7.95 -9.60 -16.73
C PHE A 251 -7.27 -10.98 -16.69
N SER A 252 -7.74 -11.81 -15.78
CA SER A 252 -7.51 -13.25 -15.76
C SER A 252 -8.86 -13.94 -15.66
N ASP A 253 -9.06 -14.92 -16.52
CA ASP A 253 -10.31 -15.64 -16.60
C ASP A 253 -10.32 -16.77 -15.56
N TYR A 254 -11.50 -17.06 -15.02
CA TYR A 254 -11.72 -18.10 -14.03
C TYR A 254 -13.08 -18.74 -14.30
N ALA A 255 -13.10 -20.07 -14.46
CA ALA A 255 -14.32 -20.85 -14.59
C ALA A 255 -14.86 -21.14 -13.19
N LEU A 256 -16.00 -20.55 -12.85
CA LEU A 256 -16.68 -20.75 -11.57
C LEU A 256 -17.42 -22.09 -11.59
N SER A 257 -17.39 -22.80 -10.47
CA SER A 257 -18.13 -24.06 -10.34
C SER A 257 -19.64 -23.82 -10.29
N PRO A 258 -20.47 -24.78 -10.75
CA PRO A 258 -21.93 -24.63 -10.82
C PRO A 258 -22.59 -24.18 -9.51
N THR A 259 -22.04 -24.58 -8.36
CA THR A 259 -22.54 -24.22 -7.03
C THR A 259 -22.25 -22.76 -6.65
N CYS A 260 -21.20 -22.15 -7.21
CA CYS A 260 -20.92 -20.73 -7.08
C CYS A 260 -21.72 -19.90 -8.11
N ASP A 261 -21.94 -20.46 -9.30
CA ASP A 261 -22.63 -19.83 -10.43
C ASP A 261 -24.04 -19.37 -10.06
N ASN A 262 -24.85 -20.26 -9.48
CA ASN A 262 -26.25 -19.97 -9.18
C ASN A 262 -26.43 -18.78 -8.24
N ILE A 263 -25.61 -18.68 -7.19
CA ILE A 263 -25.67 -17.57 -6.23
C ILE A 263 -25.17 -16.26 -6.85
N CYS A 264 -24.11 -16.32 -7.66
CA CYS A 264 -23.62 -15.14 -8.38
C CYS A 264 -24.63 -14.62 -9.40
N ARG A 265 -25.37 -15.51 -10.09
CA ARG A 265 -26.46 -15.15 -11.01
C ARG A 265 -27.63 -14.50 -10.29
N ILE A 266 -28.07 -15.05 -9.16
CA ILE A 266 -29.14 -14.46 -8.33
C ILE A 266 -28.75 -13.05 -7.90
N PHE A 267 -27.52 -12.85 -7.43
CA PHE A 267 -27.01 -11.54 -7.05
C PHE A 267 -26.94 -10.57 -8.24
N LYS A 268 -26.51 -11.03 -9.42
CA LYS A 268 -26.52 -10.24 -10.66
C LYS A 268 -27.92 -9.76 -11.02
N ILE A 269 -28.93 -10.62 -10.92
CA ILE A 269 -30.33 -10.29 -11.23
C ILE A 269 -30.89 -9.26 -10.24
N LEU A 270 -30.62 -9.43 -8.95
CA LEU A 270 -31.11 -8.53 -7.90
C LEU A 270 -30.48 -7.13 -7.94
N TRP A 271 -29.31 -6.98 -8.57
CA TRP A 271 -28.64 -5.68 -8.70
C TRP A 271 -29.06 -4.88 -9.96
N PHE A 272 -29.84 -5.50 -10.85
CA PHE A 272 -30.46 -4.85 -12.02
C PHE A 272 -31.95 -4.51 -11.82
N LYS A 273 -32.51 -4.79 -10.64
CA LYS A 273 -33.78 -4.22 -10.18
C LYS A 273 -33.51 -3.03 -9.28
#